data_AF-A0A4Y6GTL2-F1
#
_entry.id   AF-A0A4Y6GTL2-F1
#
_cell.length_a   1.000
_cell.length_b   1.000
_cell.length_c   1.000
_cell.angle_alpha   90.00
_cell.angle_beta   90.00
_cell.angle_gamma   90.00
#
_symmetry.space_group_name_H-M   'P 1'
#
loop_
_entity.id
_entity.type
_entity.pdbx_description
1 polymer ?
#
loop_
_entity_poly.entity_id
_entity_poly.type
_entity_poly.pdbx_seq_one_letter_code
_entity_poly.pdbx_strand_id
1 'polypeptide(L)'
;INTARGLRDRRMRLSLEVARRFFSLQDMLGFDKASKTVEWLLNHAKDEIKQLAREKNHLSCNNAGVKSASSTSECEGVSGLDEVAVSKNLEQEAVRSVKIRRIKRSRKSTFNPFAKESRE
;
A
#
# COMPACT_ATOMS: atom_id res chain seq x y z
N ILE A 1 -6.55 9.44 7.79
CA ILE A 1 -5.93 10.15 6.66
C ILE A 1 -7.01 10.90 5.91
N ASN A 2 -6.73 12.11 5.46
CA ASN A 2 -7.64 12.82 4.56
C ASN A 2 -7.38 12.29 3.15
N THR A 3 -8.43 11.91 2.42
CA THR A 3 -8.34 11.40 1.05
C THR A 3 -9.38 12.14 0.20
N ALA A 4 -9.23 12.11 -1.13
CA ALA A 4 -10.24 12.67 -2.04
C ALA A 4 -11.65 12.06 -1.83
N ARG A 5 -11.75 10.89 -1.17
CA ARG A 5 -13.00 10.21 -0.81
C ARG A 5 -13.40 10.42 0.67
N GLY A 6 -12.82 11.40 1.36
CA GLY A 6 -13.09 11.72 2.76
C GLY A 6 -12.06 11.17 3.77
N LEU A 7 -12.37 11.28 5.06
CA LEU A 7 -11.51 10.83 6.17
C LEU A 7 -11.51 9.29 6.27
N ARG A 8 -10.33 8.67 6.35
CA ARG A 8 -10.14 7.22 6.56
C ARG A 8 -9.38 6.95 7.86
N ASP A 9 -9.64 5.84 8.54
CA ASP A 9 -8.76 5.35 9.61
C ASP A 9 -7.39 4.94 9.02
N ARG A 10 -6.33 5.10 9.81
CA ARG A 10 -4.96 4.67 9.46
C ARG A 10 -4.65 3.27 9.96
N ARG A 11 -5.48 2.72 10.85
CA ARG A 11 -5.26 1.42 11.47
C ARG A 11 -5.91 0.33 10.62
N MET A 12 -5.15 -0.71 10.35
CA MET A 12 -5.66 -1.93 9.73
C MET A 12 -5.98 -2.94 10.83
N ARG A 13 -7.19 -3.51 10.79
CA ARG A 13 -7.57 -4.68 11.58
C ARG A 13 -7.44 -5.90 10.70
N LEU A 14 -6.58 -6.84 11.11
CA LEU A 14 -6.33 -8.08 10.38
C LEU A 14 -7.12 -9.22 11.04
N SER A 15 -7.56 -10.19 10.23
CA SER A 15 -8.06 -11.45 10.76
C SER A 15 -6.93 -12.21 11.45
N LEU A 16 -7.27 -13.14 12.34
CA LEU A 16 -6.27 -13.91 13.07
C LEU A 16 -5.29 -14.63 12.14
N GLU A 17 -5.80 -15.24 11.07
CA GLU A 17 -4.97 -15.97 10.11
C GLU A 17 -4.00 -15.03 9.37
N VAL A 18 -4.49 -13.90 8.88
CA VAL A 18 -3.65 -12.93 8.16
C VAL A 18 -2.62 -12.30 9.10
N ALA A 19 -3.02 -12.00 10.35
CA ALA A 19 -2.12 -11.46 11.36
C ALA A 19 -0.94 -12.40 11.62
N ARG A 20 -1.18 -13.72 11.74
CA ARG A 20 -0.10 -14.71 11.93
C ARG A 20 0.93 -14.63 10.81
N ARG A 21 0.48 -14.73 9.55
CA ARG A 21 1.37 -14.68 8.38
C ARG A 21 2.10 -13.32 8.28
N PHE A 22 1.40 -12.23 8.55
CA PHE A 22 1.95 -10.88 8.48
C PHE A 22 3.04 -10.64 9.54
N PHE A 23 2.82 -11.03 10.79
CA PHE A 23 3.81 -10.82 11.86
C PHE A 23 5.00 -11.76 11.73
N SER A 24 4.81 -13.01 11.26
CA SER A 24 5.94 -13.88 10.93
C SER A 24 6.85 -13.27 9.85
N LEU A 25 6.26 -12.64 8.82
CA LEU A 25 7.02 -11.91 7.82
C LEU A 25 7.74 -10.69 8.42
N GLN A 26 7.07 -9.94 9.29
CA GLN A 26 7.68 -8.79 9.97
C GLN A 26 8.92 -9.19 10.78
N ASP A 27 8.83 -10.30 11.52
CA ASP A 27 9.94 -10.83 12.32
C ASP A 27 11.10 -11.29 11.42
N MET A 28 10.80 -11.97 10.31
CA MET A 28 11.80 -12.42 9.34
C MET A 28 12.54 -11.25 8.67
N LEU A 29 11.84 -10.14 8.39
CA LEU A 29 12.45 -8.91 7.85
C LEU A 29 13.17 -8.08 8.92
N GLY A 30 13.01 -8.42 10.21
CA GLY A 30 13.61 -7.69 11.32
C GLY A 30 13.07 -6.27 11.49
N PHE A 31 11.82 -6.02 11.12
CA PHE A 31 11.23 -4.68 11.21
C PHE A 31 10.53 -4.43 12.55
N ASP A 32 10.93 -3.36 13.25
CA ASP A 32 10.28 -2.91 14.49
C ASP A 32 8.85 -2.39 14.28
N LYS A 33 8.52 -1.96 13.06
CA LYS A 33 7.23 -1.33 12.74
C LYS A 33 6.56 -2.04 11.57
N ALA A 34 5.32 -2.48 11.80
CA ALA A 34 4.45 -3.07 10.78
C ALA A 34 4.30 -2.20 9.51
N SER A 35 4.37 -0.87 9.63
CA SER A 35 4.30 0.02 8.47
C SER A 35 5.43 -0.20 7.47
N LYS A 36 6.64 -0.59 7.94
CA LYS A 36 7.78 -0.91 7.06
C LYS A 36 7.54 -2.22 6.32
N THR A 37 6.95 -3.22 6.99
CA THR A 37 6.54 -4.48 6.35
C THR A 37 5.52 -4.23 5.24
N VAL A 38 4.53 -3.37 5.50
CA VAL A 38 3.53 -2.98 4.49
C VAL A 38 4.19 -2.26 3.31
N GLU A 39 5.11 -1.34 3.56
CA GLU A 39 5.87 -0.66 2.50
C GLU A 39 6.70 -1.64 1.67
N TRP A 40 7.38 -2.60 2.33
CA TRP A 40 8.14 -3.65 1.66
C TRP A 40 7.26 -4.54 0.78
N LEU A 41 6.08 -4.95 1.27
CA LEU A 41 5.09 -5.72 0.52
C LEU A 41 4.58 -4.95 -0.70
N LEU A 42 4.24 -3.67 -0.54
CA LEU A 42 3.79 -2.83 -1.65
C LEU A 42 4.88 -2.62 -2.70
N ASN A 43 6.15 -2.57 -2.29
CA ASN A 43 7.28 -2.47 -3.19
C ASN A 43 7.54 -3.74 -4.00
N HIS A 44 7.39 -4.92 -3.37
CA HIS A 44 7.56 -6.21 -4.06
C HIS A 44 6.37 -6.54 -4.96
N ALA A 45 5.15 -6.18 -4.57
CA ALA A 45 3.94 -6.45 -5.34
C ALA A 45 3.68 -5.40 -6.46
N LYS A 46 4.60 -4.46 -6.71
CA LYS A 46 4.39 -3.35 -7.68
C LYS A 46 3.95 -3.85 -9.05
N ASP A 47 4.61 -4.87 -9.57
CA ASP A 47 4.38 -5.31 -10.95
C ASP A 47 3.08 -6.12 -11.07
N GLU A 48 2.75 -6.94 -10.07
CA GLU A 48 1.45 -7.62 -9.96
C GLU A 48 0.31 -6.61 -9.86
N ILE A 49 0.46 -5.55 -9.05
CA ILE A 49 -0.55 -4.48 -8.91
C ILE A 49 -0.73 -3.75 -10.26
N LYS A 50 0.36 -3.44 -10.98
CA LYS A 50 0.29 -2.81 -12.31
C LYS A 50 -0.41 -3.72 -13.32
N GLN A 51 -0.13 -5.02 -13.29
CA GLN A 51 -0.78 -5.99 -14.17
C GLN A 51 -2.29 -6.06 -13.91
N LEU A 52 -2.68 -6.22 -12.64
CA LEU A 52 -4.08 -6.25 -12.25
C LEU A 52 -4.83 -4.97 -12.64
N ALA A 53 -4.16 -3.80 -12.54
CA ALA A 53 -4.73 -2.54 -12.98
C ALA A 53 -5.01 -2.53 -14.50
N ARG A 54 -4.13 -3.09 -15.33
CA ARG A 54 -4.36 -3.19 -16.79
C ARG A 54 -5.53 -4.11 -17.11
N GLU A 55 -5.59 -5.29 -16.49
CA GLU A 55 -6.67 -6.27 -16.68
C GLU A 55 -8.03 -5.69 -16.34
N LYS A 56 -8.13 -4.96 -15.23
CA LYS A 56 -9.38 -4.30 -14.83
C LYS A 56 -9.86 -3.24 -15.84
N ASN A 57 -8.94 -2.53 -16.49
CA ASN A 57 -9.31 -1.55 -17.52
C ASN A 57 -9.78 -2.24 -18.82
N HIS A 58 -9.22 -3.39 -19.17
CA HIS A 58 -9.63 -4.18 -20.35
C HIS A 58 -11.01 -4.84 -20.18
N LEU A 59 -11.45 -5.11 -18.94
CA LEU A 59 -12.80 -5.62 -18.67
C LEU A 59 -13.87 -4.52 -18.78
N SER A 60 -13.49 -3.25 -18.69
CA SER A 60 -14.42 -2.12 -18.71
C SER A 60 -14.83 -1.68 -20.12
N CYS A 61 -14.22 -2.22 -21.20
CA CYS A 61 -14.54 -1.88 -22.59
C CYS A 61 -15.34 -2.95 -23.35
N ASN A 62 -15.59 -4.13 -22.77
CA ASN A 62 -16.29 -5.23 -23.47
C ASN A 62 -17.83 -5.20 -23.40
N ASN A 63 -18.42 -4.13 -22.84
CA ASN A 63 -19.87 -3.90 -22.88
C ASN A 63 -20.27 -2.76 -23.85
N ALA A 64 -19.50 -2.55 -24.92
CA ALA A 64 -20.00 -1.86 -26.11
C ALA A 64 -20.69 -2.91 -26.98
N GLY A 65 -22.02 -2.87 -26.99
CA GLY A 65 -22.87 -3.85 -27.65
C GLY A 65 -22.47 -4.15 -29.09
N VAL A 66 -22.53 -5.43 -29.41
CA VAL A 66 -22.61 -5.97 -30.77
C VAL A 66 -23.50 -5.10 -31.66
N LYS A 67 -22.88 -4.51 -32.70
CA LYS A 67 -23.27 -4.56 -34.12
C LYS A 67 -22.56 -3.43 -34.88
N SER A 68 -21.46 -3.75 -35.56
CA SER A 68 -21.26 -3.32 -36.95
C SER A 68 -20.10 -4.10 -37.55
N ALA A 69 -20.38 -4.67 -38.71
CA ALA A 69 -19.46 -5.45 -39.50
C ALA A 69 -18.44 -4.57 -40.22
N SER A 70 -17.25 -5.16 -40.42
CA SER A 70 -16.25 -4.85 -41.44
C SER A 70 -15.45 -3.53 -41.31
N SER A 71 -14.13 -3.67 -41.15
CA SER A 71 -13.21 -3.21 -42.20
C SER A 71 -11.84 -3.85 -41.98
N THR A 72 -11.44 -4.73 -42.88
CA THR A 72 -10.08 -5.26 -43.01
C THR A 72 -9.20 -4.18 -43.63
N SER A 73 -8.16 -3.74 -42.95
CA SER A 73 -7.03 -3.09 -43.64
C SER A 73 -5.73 -3.59 -43.06
N GLU A 74 -4.96 -4.26 -43.91
CA GLU A 74 -3.64 -4.81 -43.65
C GLU A 74 -2.63 -3.67 -43.71
N CYS A 75 -1.82 -3.50 -42.66
CA CYS A 75 -0.64 -2.66 -42.72
C CYS A 75 0.57 -3.47 -42.25
N GLU A 76 1.35 -3.95 -43.22
CA GLU A 76 2.73 -4.37 -42.98
C GLU A 76 3.58 -3.12 -42.76
N GLY A 77 4.24 -3.05 -41.60
CA GLY A 77 5.20 -2.01 -41.26
C GLY A 77 6.41 -2.64 -40.59
N VAL A 78 7.42 -3.00 -41.39
CA VAL A 78 8.76 -3.40 -40.91
C VAL A 78 9.57 -2.15 -40.60
N SER A 79 10.05 -2.04 -39.37
CA SER A 79 11.29 -1.34 -38.94
C SER A 79 11.34 -1.38 -37.41
N GLY A 80 12.45 -1.58 -36.72
CA GLY A 80 13.85 -1.80 -37.06
C GLY A 80 14.57 -2.10 -35.73
N LEU A 81 15.66 -2.85 -35.78
CA LEU A 81 16.49 -3.15 -34.62
C LEU A 81 17.04 -1.86 -33.98
N ASP A 82 17.12 -1.81 -32.65
CA ASP A 82 18.34 -1.40 -31.95
C ASP A 82 18.35 -1.95 -30.50
N GLU A 83 19.46 -2.57 -30.12
CA GLU A 83 19.74 -3.23 -28.84
C GLU A 83 20.90 -2.44 -28.21
N VAL A 84 20.68 -1.66 -27.13
CA VAL A 84 21.79 -1.01 -26.40
C VAL A 84 21.50 -0.84 -24.90
N ALA A 85 22.35 -1.54 -24.13
CA ALA A 85 23.00 -1.17 -22.87
C ALA A 85 22.19 -0.84 -21.59
N VAL A 86 22.22 -1.80 -20.67
CA VAL A 86 22.93 -1.77 -19.37
C VAL A 86 23.16 -0.40 -18.67
N SER A 87 22.67 -0.38 -17.42
CA SER A 87 23.14 0.34 -16.22
C SER A 87 22.82 1.82 -16.04
N LYS A 88 22.05 2.10 -14.97
CA LYS A 88 22.42 3.09 -13.95
C LYS A 88 21.88 2.71 -12.57
N ASN A 89 22.82 2.60 -11.65
CA ASN A 89 22.70 2.45 -10.20
C ASN A 89 21.79 3.50 -9.59
N LEU A 90 21.00 3.12 -8.59
CA LEU A 90 20.73 4.02 -7.46
C LEU A 90 21.13 3.30 -6.16
N GLU A 91 22.26 3.75 -5.64
CA GLU A 91 22.71 3.49 -4.30
C GLU A 91 21.80 4.16 -3.25
N GLN A 92 21.79 3.53 -2.08
CA GLN A 92 21.79 4.14 -0.75
C GLN A 92 20.76 5.24 -0.45
N GLU A 93 19.75 4.86 0.32
CA GLU A 93 19.16 5.76 1.32
C GLU A 93 19.39 5.17 2.71
N ALA A 94 20.47 5.62 3.32
CA ALA A 94 20.78 5.40 4.73
C ALA A 94 19.88 6.31 5.59
N VAL A 95 18.70 5.83 5.95
CA VAL A 95 17.83 6.58 6.85
C VAL A 95 18.33 6.44 8.29
N ARG A 96 19.22 7.38 8.66
CA ARG A 96 19.69 7.62 10.02
C ARG A 96 18.47 7.87 10.91
N SER A 97 18.04 6.86 11.66
CA SER A 97 16.97 7.05 12.64
C SER A 97 17.52 7.81 13.85
N VAL A 98 17.24 9.11 13.89
CA VAL A 98 17.46 9.96 15.07
C VAL A 98 16.67 9.36 16.23
N LYS A 99 17.40 8.87 17.24
CA LYS A 99 16.89 8.28 18.47
C LYS A 99 16.29 9.38 19.35
N ILE A 100 15.06 9.82 19.05
CA ILE A 100 14.31 10.69 19.96
C ILE A 100 13.84 9.83 21.13
N ARG A 101 14.59 9.89 22.24
CA ARG A 101 14.15 9.40 23.55
C ARG A 101 12.96 10.26 24.01
N ARG A 102 11.74 9.84 23.72
CA ARG A 102 10.56 10.44 24.37
C ARG A 102 10.45 9.90 25.79
N ILE A 103 10.81 10.77 26.73
CA ILE A 103 10.54 10.69 28.16
C ILE A 103 9.09 10.21 28.35
N LYS A 104 8.91 9.09 29.07
CA LYS A 104 7.61 8.61 29.52
C LYS A 104 6.94 9.70 30.33
N ARG A 105 5.99 10.44 29.74
CA ARG A 105 5.02 11.20 30.55
C ARG A 105 4.06 10.19 31.17
N SER A 106 4.34 9.81 32.41
CA SER A 106 3.36 9.21 33.31
C SER A 106 2.14 10.12 33.33
N ARG A 107 1.03 9.67 32.74
CA ARG A 107 -0.26 10.32 32.98
C ARG A 107 -0.66 9.92 34.39
N LYS A 108 -0.43 10.84 35.34
CA LYS A 108 -1.09 10.78 36.64
C LYS A 108 -2.59 10.80 36.37
N SER A 109 -3.24 9.67 36.62
CA SER A 109 -4.69 9.56 36.66
C SER A 109 -5.15 10.36 37.88
N THR A 110 -5.73 11.54 37.66
CA THR A 110 -6.48 12.21 38.73
C THR A 110 -7.80 11.50 38.87
N PHE A 111 -7.84 10.55 39.80
CA PHE A 111 -9.06 9.93 40.26
C PHE A 111 -9.86 11.02 40.99
N ASN A 112 -11.03 11.41 40.47
CA ASN A 112 -11.95 12.33 41.14
C ASN A 112 -13.02 11.48 41.87
N PRO A 113 -12.96 11.28 43.20
CA PRO A 113 -13.88 10.40 43.90
C PRO A 113 -15.20 11.07 44.34
N PHE A 114 -15.53 12.26 43.82
CA PHE A 114 -16.68 13.05 44.29
C PHE A 114 -17.63 13.50 43.17
N ALA A 115 -18.06 12.56 42.33
CA ALA A 115 -19.30 12.74 41.57
C ALA A 115 -20.37 11.82 42.18
N LYS A 116 -20.78 12.12 43.42
CA LYS A 116 -22.01 11.60 44.00
C LYS A 116 -23.13 12.59 43.69
N GLU A 117 -23.87 12.23 42.65
CA GLU A 117 -25.31 12.40 42.47
C GLU A 117 -26.05 12.84 43.76
N SER A 118 -26.68 14.02 43.72
CA SER A 118 -27.81 14.34 44.60
C SER A 118 -29.06 14.30 43.74
N ARG A 119 -29.84 13.26 43.97
CA ARG A 119 -31.20 13.09 43.48
C ARG A 119 -32.09 13.28 44.71
N GLU A 120 -32.69 14.45 44.80
CA GLU A 120 -33.98 14.76 45.45
C GLU A 120 -34.36 16.20 45.12
#